data_AF-M4D6I9-F1
#
_entry.id   AF-M4D6I9-F1
#
_cell.length_a   1.000
_cell.length_b   1.000
_cell.length_c   1.000
_cell.angle_alpha   90.00
_cell.angle_beta   90.00
_cell.angle_gamma   90.00
#
_symmetry.space_group_name_H-M   'P 1'
#
loop_
_entity.id
_entity.type
_entity.pdbx_description
1 polymer ?
#
loop_
_entity_poly.entity_id
_entity_poly.type
_entity_poly.pdbx_seq_one_letter_code
_entity_poly.pdbx_strand_id
1 'polypeptide(L)'
;MGDMNEPFMRNQNAAMGQSQPTGLTPNLLKLFEPRPPLEFQPPPEKRKCPPYTGMAQYVCHFAEPGNPEYASPKPEVETPAQKRERIHKSRLEKGVEKAAEDLKNYYPNNDPNASGDPYKTLFVARLNYETSESKIKREFEAYGPIKQVDACGKESRVHLVCSSCGKESRVLQEPRVL
;
A
#
# COMPACT_ATOMS: atom_id res chain seq x y z
N MET A 1 1.27 -9.84 93.69
CA MET A 1 1.69 -8.74 94.58
C MET A 1 2.80 -7.94 93.89
N GLY A 2 2.58 -6.64 93.67
CA GLY A 2 3.58 -5.58 93.36
C GLY A 2 4.16 -5.60 91.94
N ASP A 3 3.69 -4.79 90.98
CA ASP A 3 3.93 -3.34 90.76
C ASP A 3 5.41 -2.93 90.69
N MET A 4 5.85 -2.42 89.54
CA MET A 4 6.21 -1.00 89.33
C MET A 4 6.88 -0.81 87.95
N ASN A 5 6.51 0.29 87.32
CA ASN A 5 6.83 0.69 85.95
C ASN A 5 8.01 1.70 85.94
N GLU A 6 8.97 1.47 85.02
CA GLU A 6 10.01 2.38 84.44
C GLU A 6 11.12 3.03 85.34
N PRO A 7 12.26 3.59 84.80
CA PRO A 7 12.68 3.82 83.39
C PRO A 7 14.21 3.58 83.06
N PHE A 8 14.58 3.89 81.80
CA PHE A 8 15.81 4.62 81.41
C PHE A 8 17.13 3.88 81.09
N MET A 9 17.36 3.62 79.80
CA MET A 9 18.63 3.96 79.12
C MET A 9 18.31 4.37 77.67
N ARG A 10 18.09 5.67 77.49
CA ARG A 10 17.95 6.32 76.18
C ARG A 10 19.25 6.13 75.40
N ASN A 11 19.12 5.56 74.21
CA ASN A 11 20.19 5.46 73.23
C ASN A 11 20.69 6.88 72.89
N GLN A 12 21.98 7.10 73.12
CA GLN A 12 22.68 8.37 73.04
C GLN A 12 22.87 8.80 71.59
N ASN A 13 21.86 9.40 70.95
CA ASN A 13 22.08 10.14 69.71
C ASN A 13 21.18 11.39 69.66
N ALA A 14 21.23 12.18 70.73
CA ALA A 14 20.73 13.55 70.73
C ALA A 14 21.85 14.49 70.26
N ALA A 15 21.98 14.65 68.95
CA ALA A 15 22.66 15.78 68.33
C ALA A 15 22.13 15.97 66.90
N MET A 16 20.82 16.22 66.77
CA MET A 16 20.22 16.74 65.54
C MET A 16 20.63 18.21 65.36
N GLY A 17 21.92 18.43 65.07
CA GLY A 17 22.44 19.71 64.61
C GLY A 17 22.26 19.79 63.10
N GLN A 18 21.15 20.41 62.67
CA GLN A 18 20.95 20.95 61.32
C GLN A 18 21.46 20.04 60.18
N SER A 19 20.81 18.90 59.98
CA SER A 19 21.06 18.08 58.79
C SER A 19 20.65 18.89 57.55
N GLN A 20 21.63 19.30 56.74
CA GLN A 20 21.35 19.82 55.40
C GLN A 20 20.47 18.81 54.65
N PRO A 21 19.52 19.26 53.80
CA PRO A 21 18.53 18.38 53.16
C PRO A 21 19.15 17.25 52.31
N THR A 22 20.42 17.39 51.93
CA THR A 22 21.21 16.38 51.22
C THR A 22 21.82 15.28 52.11
N GLY A 23 21.68 15.36 53.44
CA GLY A 23 22.17 14.33 54.38
C GLY A 23 23.70 14.22 54.50
N LEU A 24 24.44 15.19 53.96
CA LEU A 24 25.91 15.20 53.97
C LEU A 24 26.46 15.70 55.31
N THR A 25 27.63 15.18 55.69
CA THR A 25 28.34 15.63 56.91
C THR A 25 28.87 17.06 56.73
N PRO A 26 29.04 17.84 57.82
CA PRO A 26 29.51 19.23 57.75
C PRO A 26 30.86 19.40 57.05
N ASN A 27 31.75 18.40 57.11
CA ASN A 27 33.04 18.44 56.41
C ASN A 27 32.89 18.30 54.89
N LEU A 28 31.91 17.51 54.42
CA LEU A 28 31.64 17.36 52.99
C LEU A 28 30.89 18.58 52.43
N LEU A 29 30.02 19.20 53.23
CA LEU A 29 29.27 20.39 52.82
C LEU A 29 30.16 21.59 52.48
N LYS A 30 31.30 21.74 53.17
CA LYS A 30 32.29 22.79 52.87
C LYS A 30 32.86 22.70 51.46
N LEU A 31 32.90 21.49 50.88
CA LEU A 31 33.38 21.29 49.50
C LEU A 31 32.37 21.80 48.46
N PHE A 32 31.11 21.98 48.85
CA PHE A 32 30.03 22.45 48.00
C PHE A 32 29.62 23.90 48.31
N GLU A 33 30.48 24.66 48.98
CA GLU A 33 30.26 26.10 49.15
C GLU A 33 30.12 26.77 47.77
N PRO A 34 29.06 27.56 47.56
CA PRO A 34 28.84 28.18 46.26
C PRO A 34 30.00 29.13 45.94
N ARG A 35 30.38 29.17 44.66
CA ARG A 35 31.33 30.16 44.17
C ARG A 35 30.76 31.57 44.41
N PRO A 36 31.59 32.59 44.72
CA PRO A 36 31.15 33.98 44.71
C PRO A 36 30.40 34.33 43.42
N PRO A 37 29.39 35.22 43.48
CA PRO A 37 28.65 35.66 42.31
C PRO A 37 29.59 36.11 41.19
N LEU A 38 29.30 35.70 39.96
CA LEU A 38 30.09 36.12 38.80
C LEU A 38 29.97 37.63 38.61
N GLU A 39 31.07 38.27 38.25
CA GLU A 39 31.05 39.66 37.81
C GLU A 39 30.23 39.78 36.52
N PHE A 40 29.29 40.71 36.50
CA PHE A 40 28.46 40.95 35.32
C PHE A 40 29.33 41.52 34.19
N GLN A 41 29.34 40.84 33.05
CA GLN A 41 29.89 41.32 31.79
C GLN A 41 28.73 41.53 30.82
N PRO A 42 28.66 42.69 30.13
CA PRO A 42 27.63 42.91 29.13
C PRO A 42 27.75 41.90 27.99
N PRO A 43 26.63 41.43 27.40
CA PRO A 43 26.66 40.54 26.25
C PRO A 43 27.47 41.14 25.09
N PRO A 44 28.27 40.34 24.37
CA PRO A 44 29.01 40.83 23.21
C PRO A 44 28.06 41.35 22.14
N GLU A 45 28.42 42.48 21.52
CA GLU A 45 27.61 43.09 20.46
C GLU A 45 27.50 42.15 19.24
N LYS A 46 26.28 41.96 18.74
CA LYS A 46 26.03 41.14 17.54
C LYS A 46 26.60 41.85 16.31
N ARG A 47 27.57 41.22 15.65
CA ARG A 47 28.12 41.73 14.39
C ARG A 47 27.13 41.53 13.26
N LYS A 48 27.04 42.51 12.35
CA LYS A 48 26.32 42.38 11.08
C LYS A 48 27.13 41.51 10.12
N CYS A 49 26.45 40.70 9.31
CA CYS A 49 27.09 40.00 8.20
C CYS A 49 27.64 41.01 7.18
N PRO A 50 28.72 40.69 6.46
CA PRO A 50 29.17 41.47 5.31
C PRO A 50 28.02 41.70 4.31
N PRO A 51 28.03 42.81 3.55
CA PRO A 51 27.03 43.07 2.53
C PRO A 51 27.09 42.01 1.41
N TYR A 52 25.96 41.74 0.76
CA TYR A 52 25.91 40.85 -0.39
C TYR A 52 26.69 41.44 -1.57
N THR A 53 27.54 40.62 -2.19
CA THR A 53 28.24 40.94 -3.45
C THR A 53 27.60 40.18 -4.60
N GLY A 54 27.66 40.73 -5.83
CA GLY A 54 27.18 40.04 -7.03
C GLY A 54 28.10 38.91 -7.49
N MET A 55 27.58 38.03 -8.37
CA MET A 55 28.30 36.87 -8.90
C MET A 55 29.12 37.15 -10.18
N ALA A 56 29.08 38.39 -10.70
CA ALA A 56 29.68 38.75 -12.00
C ALA A 56 31.20 38.54 -12.07
N GLN A 57 31.91 38.67 -10.94
CA GLN A 57 33.36 38.47 -10.86
C GLN A 57 33.78 37.03 -11.20
N TYR A 58 32.87 36.06 -11.04
CA TYR A 58 33.17 34.65 -11.20
C TYR A 58 32.89 34.10 -12.61
N VAL A 59 32.28 34.90 -13.49
CA VAL A 59 31.94 34.46 -14.86
C VAL A 59 33.21 34.12 -15.66
N CYS A 60 34.32 34.81 -15.41
CA CYS A 60 35.62 34.54 -16.04
C CYS A 60 36.23 33.19 -15.66
N HIS A 61 35.71 32.53 -14.62
CA HIS A 61 36.21 31.24 -14.13
C HIS A 61 35.37 30.05 -14.62
N PHE A 62 34.35 30.26 -15.45
CA PHE A 62 33.53 29.16 -15.98
C PHE A 62 34.33 28.36 -17.02
N ALA A 63 34.28 27.03 -16.89
CA ALA A 63 34.91 26.15 -17.85
C ALA A 63 34.23 26.28 -19.22
N GLU A 64 35.05 26.44 -20.27
CA GLU A 64 34.58 26.46 -21.66
C GLU A 64 34.55 25.05 -22.27
N PRO A 65 33.71 24.81 -23.31
CA PRO A 65 33.69 23.56 -24.05
C PRO A 65 35.07 23.25 -24.64
N GLY A 66 35.76 22.24 -24.09
CA GLY A 66 37.14 21.88 -24.46
C GLY A 66 38.10 21.78 -23.28
N ASN A 67 37.76 22.35 -22.12
CA ASN A 67 38.49 22.13 -20.88
C ASN A 67 38.16 20.76 -20.27
N PRO A 68 39.13 20.08 -19.62
CA PRO A 68 38.90 18.79 -18.97
C PRO A 68 37.89 18.86 -17.80
N GLU A 69 37.69 20.05 -17.23
CA GLU A 69 36.73 20.31 -16.15
C GLU A 69 35.32 20.67 -16.66
N TYR A 70 35.13 20.78 -17.97
CA TYR A 70 33.82 21.12 -18.55
C TYR A 70 32.85 19.93 -18.46
N ALA A 71 31.81 20.07 -17.62
CA ALA A 71 30.70 19.12 -17.55
C ALA A 71 29.56 19.58 -18.47
N SER A 72 29.25 18.78 -19.50
CA SER A 72 28.09 19.04 -20.34
C SER A 72 26.77 18.94 -19.54
N PRO A 73 25.73 19.70 -19.91
CA PRO A 73 24.42 19.55 -19.29
C PRO A 73 23.93 18.10 -19.42
N LYS A 74 23.46 17.52 -18.32
CA LYS A 74 22.90 16.16 -18.35
C LYS A 74 21.66 16.15 -19.24
N PRO A 75 21.54 15.20 -20.19
CA PRO A 75 20.34 15.08 -20.98
C PRO A 75 19.16 14.73 -20.08
N GLU A 76 17.98 15.27 -20.39
CA GLU A 76 16.74 14.89 -19.73
C GLU A 76 16.40 13.45 -20.14
N VAL A 77 16.61 12.51 -19.23
CA VAL A 77 16.26 11.09 -19.42
C VAL A 77 14.98 10.79 -18.66
N GLU A 78 14.11 9.96 -19.25
CA GLU A 78 12.92 9.45 -18.56
C GLU A 78 13.31 8.87 -17.19
N THR A 79 12.61 9.32 -16.14
CA THR A 79 12.71 8.67 -14.84
C THR A 79 12.20 7.22 -14.95
N PRO A 80 12.65 6.29 -14.09
CA PRO A 80 12.15 4.91 -14.10
C PRO A 80 10.61 4.81 -13.97
N ALA A 81 9.97 5.78 -13.30
CA ALA A 81 8.51 5.86 -13.19
C ALA A 81 7.85 6.15 -14.55
N GLN A 82 8.32 7.19 -15.26
CA GLN A 82 7.83 7.55 -16.59
C GLN A 82 7.99 6.41 -17.60
N LYS A 83 9.11 5.67 -17.53
CA LYS A 83 9.33 4.48 -18.36
C LYS A 83 8.29 3.38 -18.08
N ARG A 84 7.95 3.12 -16.82
CA ARG A 84 6.94 2.12 -16.44
C ARG A 84 5.55 2.52 -16.95
N GLU A 85 5.17 3.78 -16.81
CA GLU A 85 3.90 4.32 -17.32
C GLU A 85 3.80 4.18 -18.83
N ARG A 86 4.86 4.51 -19.57
CA ARG A 86 4.95 4.33 -21.03
C ARG A 86 4.73 2.88 -21.44
N ILE A 87 5.40 1.94 -20.75
CA ILE A 87 5.26 0.50 -21.03
C ILE A 87 3.84 0.01 -20.71
N HIS A 88 3.28 0.44 -19.58
CA HIS A 88 1.92 0.09 -19.19
C HIS A 88 0.89 0.56 -20.22
N LYS A 89 0.99 1.83 -20.65
CA LYS A 89 0.13 2.41 -21.67
C LYS A 89 0.22 1.64 -22.99
N SER A 90 1.44 1.35 -23.46
CA SER A 90 1.64 0.57 -24.69
C SER A 90 1.10 -0.86 -24.60
N ARG A 91 1.14 -1.50 -23.43
CA ARG A 91 0.53 -2.83 -23.23
C ARG A 91 -0.99 -2.77 -23.26
N LEU A 92 -1.57 -1.73 -22.67
CA LEU A 92 -3.01 -1.52 -22.67
C LEU A 92 -3.53 -1.29 -24.10
N GLU A 93 -2.88 -0.41 -24.86
CA GLU A 93 -3.22 -0.12 -26.26
C GLU A 93 -3.16 -1.40 -27.12
N LYS A 94 -2.09 -2.18 -27.01
CA LYS A 94 -1.98 -3.48 -27.69
C LYS A 94 -3.05 -4.48 -27.26
N GLY A 95 -3.48 -4.45 -26.00
CA GLY A 95 -4.57 -5.28 -25.51
C GLY A 95 -5.91 -4.91 -26.14
N VAL A 96 -6.17 -3.61 -26.28
CA VAL A 96 -7.38 -3.08 -26.94
C VAL A 96 -7.39 -3.43 -28.43
N GLU A 97 -6.26 -3.27 -29.12
CA GLU A 97 -6.12 -3.63 -30.54
C GLU A 97 -6.42 -5.12 -30.77
N LYS A 98 -5.82 -6.01 -29.97
CA LYS A 98 -6.07 -7.46 -30.05
C LYS A 98 -7.53 -7.81 -29.78
N ALA A 99 -8.13 -7.25 -28.74
CA ALA A 99 -9.54 -7.49 -28.45
C ALA A 99 -10.46 -7.03 -29.60
N ALA A 100 -10.12 -5.92 -30.27
CA ALA A 100 -10.84 -5.44 -31.44
C ALA A 100 -10.65 -6.35 -32.68
N GLU A 101 -9.47 -6.93 -32.87
CA GLU A 101 -9.21 -7.94 -33.90
C GLU A 101 -9.99 -9.24 -33.63
N ASP A 102 -9.95 -9.74 -32.39
CA ASP A 102 -10.66 -10.94 -31.96
C ASP A 102 -12.18 -10.78 -32.14
N LEU A 103 -12.73 -9.60 -31.85
CA LEU A 103 -14.15 -9.30 -32.05
C LEU A 103 -14.55 -9.36 -33.54
N LYS A 104 -13.69 -8.91 -34.46
CA LYS A 104 -13.96 -8.99 -35.91
C LYS A 104 -13.94 -10.43 -36.42
N ASN A 105 -13.19 -11.31 -35.77
CA ASN A 105 -13.06 -12.71 -36.13
C ASN A 105 -14.08 -13.61 -35.41
N TYR A 106 -14.84 -13.08 -34.44
CA TYR A 106 -15.79 -13.84 -33.65
C TYR A 106 -17.14 -14.02 -34.37
N TYR A 107 -17.36 -15.21 -34.93
CA TYR A 107 -18.60 -15.59 -35.62
C TYR A 107 -19.28 -16.78 -34.92
N PRO A 108 -20.18 -16.54 -33.95
CA PRO A 108 -20.81 -17.61 -33.17
C PRO A 108 -21.70 -18.55 -33.99
N ASN A 109 -22.23 -18.08 -35.12
CA ASN A 109 -23.10 -18.88 -36.00
C ASN A 109 -22.33 -19.93 -36.83
N ASN A 110 -21.01 -19.74 -37.01
CA ASN A 110 -20.17 -20.63 -37.82
C ASN A 110 -19.29 -21.54 -36.95
N ASP A 111 -19.42 -21.47 -35.62
CA ASP A 111 -18.64 -22.29 -34.71
C ASP A 111 -19.21 -23.73 -34.67
N PRO A 112 -18.42 -24.78 -35.00
CA PRO A 112 -18.88 -26.16 -34.96
C PRO A 112 -19.31 -26.61 -33.56
N ASN A 113 -18.81 -25.97 -32.51
CA ASN A 113 -19.23 -26.26 -31.16
C ASN A 113 -20.63 -25.68 -30.90
N ALA A 114 -20.96 -24.51 -31.45
CA ALA A 114 -22.23 -23.79 -31.26
C ALA A 114 -23.37 -24.34 -32.12
N SER A 115 -23.95 -25.47 -31.69
CA SER A 115 -25.12 -26.08 -32.35
C SER A 115 -26.42 -25.92 -31.55
N GLY A 116 -27.56 -25.82 -32.24
CA GLY A 116 -28.90 -25.82 -31.63
C GLY A 116 -29.61 -24.46 -31.57
N ASP A 117 -30.74 -24.40 -30.85
CA ASP A 117 -31.58 -23.20 -30.69
C ASP A 117 -31.06 -22.33 -29.53
N PRO A 118 -30.72 -21.06 -29.76
CA PRO A 118 -30.18 -20.18 -28.72
C PRO A 118 -31.19 -19.90 -27.60
N TYR A 119 -32.50 -19.90 -27.89
CA TYR A 119 -33.53 -19.66 -26.87
C TYR A 119 -33.81 -20.87 -25.98
N LYS A 120 -33.18 -22.02 -26.28
CA LYS A 120 -33.32 -23.28 -25.55
C LYS A 120 -31.96 -23.81 -25.12
N THR A 121 -31.00 -22.93 -24.88
CA THR A 121 -29.65 -23.27 -24.41
C THR A 121 -29.34 -22.47 -23.16
N LEU A 122 -28.91 -23.13 -22.09
CA LEU A 122 -28.48 -22.46 -20.85
C LEU A 122 -26.96 -22.43 -20.76
N PHE A 123 -26.41 -21.26 -20.42
CA PHE A 123 -25.00 -21.11 -20.09
C PHE A 123 -24.80 -21.24 -18.58
N VAL A 124 -24.01 -22.22 -18.15
CA VAL A 124 -23.74 -22.49 -16.72
C VAL A 124 -22.25 -22.35 -16.47
N ALA A 125 -21.87 -21.31 -15.71
CA ALA A 125 -20.48 -21.02 -15.36
C ALA A 125 -20.19 -21.31 -13.87
N ARG A 126 -18.90 -21.25 -13.49
CA ARG A 126 -18.41 -21.44 -12.11
C ARG A 126 -18.74 -22.80 -11.51
N LEU A 127 -18.67 -23.86 -12.31
CA LEU A 127 -18.79 -25.23 -11.84
C LEU A 127 -17.49 -25.71 -11.20
N ASN A 128 -17.60 -26.65 -10.26
CA ASN A 128 -16.41 -27.30 -9.69
C ASN A 128 -15.73 -28.16 -10.77
N TYR A 129 -14.41 -28.17 -10.81
CA TYR A 129 -13.64 -28.89 -11.83
C TYR A 129 -13.88 -30.41 -11.84
N GLU A 130 -14.28 -30.97 -10.71
CA GLU A 130 -14.53 -32.40 -10.55
C GLU A 130 -15.97 -32.80 -10.93
N THR A 131 -16.86 -31.86 -11.25
CA THR A 131 -18.24 -32.21 -11.61
C THR A 131 -18.29 -32.83 -13.00
N SER A 132 -18.73 -34.07 -13.07
CA SER A 132 -18.99 -34.76 -14.34
C SER A 132 -20.27 -34.25 -15.02
N GLU A 133 -20.32 -34.36 -16.34
CA GLU A 133 -21.51 -34.04 -17.15
C GLU A 133 -22.74 -34.80 -16.69
N SER A 134 -22.59 -36.04 -16.21
CA SER A 134 -23.68 -36.85 -15.67
C SER A 134 -24.32 -36.24 -14.43
N LYS A 135 -23.53 -35.62 -13.56
CA LYS A 135 -24.04 -34.92 -12.37
C LYS A 135 -24.83 -33.69 -12.78
N ILE A 136 -24.30 -32.91 -13.73
CA ILE A 136 -24.99 -31.73 -14.28
C ILE A 136 -26.32 -32.16 -14.91
N LYS A 137 -26.30 -33.22 -15.73
CA LYS A 137 -27.52 -33.75 -16.35
C LYS A 137 -28.57 -34.11 -15.30
N ARG A 138 -28.19 -34.82 -14.23
CA ARG A 138 -29.09 -35.23 -13.15
C ARG A 138 -29.73 -34.04 -12.42
N GLU A 139 -28.96 -33.01 -12.09
CA GLU A 139 -29.50 -31.84 -11.37
C GLU A 139 -30.45 -31.01 -12.24
N PHE A 140 -30.13 -30.86 -13.52
CA PHE A 140 -30.93 -30.04 -14.44
C PHE A 140 -32.14 -30.77 -15.05
N GLU A 141 -32.18 -32.10 -14.97
CA GLU A 141 -33.31 -32.92 -15.45
C GLU A 141 -34.61 -32.61 -14.69
N ALA A 142 -34.52 -32.10 -13.46
CA ALA A 142 -35.66 -31.66 -12.67
C ALA A 142 -36.47 -30.52 -13.33
N TYR A 143 -35.83 -29.71 -14.19
CA TYR A 143 -36.47 -28.56 -14.85
C TYR A 143 -37.03 -28.90 -16.23
N GLY A 144 -36.70 -30.07 -16.78
CA GLY A 144 -37.19 -30.54 -18.06
C GLY A 144 -36.26 -31.52 -18.77
N PRO A 145 -36.72 -32.13 -19.87
CA PRO A 145 -35.93 -33.09 -20.64
C PRO A 145 -34.72 -32.40 -21.30
N ILE A 146 -33.56 -33.05 -21.21
CA ILE A 146 -32.28 -32.54 -21.72
C ILE A 146 -31.93 -33.26 -23.02
N LYS A 147 -31.61 -32.50 -24.09
CA LYS A 147 -31.14 -33.08 -25.37
C LYS A 147 -29.65 -33.35 -25.40
N GLN A 148 -28.82 -32.37 -25.03
CA GLN A 148 -27.37 -32.49 -25.11
C GLN A 148 -26.69 -31.64 -24.02
N VAL A 149 -25.52 -32.10 -23.57
CA VAL A 149 -24.67 -31.36 -22.62
C VAL A 149 -23.30 -31.31 -23.25
N ASP A 150 -22.74 -30.11 -23.44
CA ASP A 150 -21.41 -29.92 -23.99
C ASP A 150 -20.54 -29.21 -22.94
N ALA A 151 -19.67 -29.95 -22.26
CA ALA A 151 -18.72 -29.34 -21.36
C ALA A 151 -17.50 -28.81 -22.14
N CYS A 152 -17.36 -27.49 -22.21
CA CYS A 152 -16.17 -26.86 -22.77
C CYS A 152 -15.23 -26.45 -21.63
N GLY A 153 -14.44 -27.41 -21.12
CA GLY A 153 -13.49 -27.15 -20.05
C GLY A 153 -14.14 -26.54 -18.80
N LYS A 154 -13.68 -25.35 -18.36
CA LYS A 154 -14.12 -24.69 -17.12
C LYS A 154 -15.54 -24.12 -17.18
N GLU A 155 -16.18 -24.15 -18.34
CA GLU A 155 -17.51 -23.61 -18.60
C GLU A 155 -18.35 -24.70 -19.25
N SER A 156 -19.38 -25.18 -18.55
CA SER A 156 -20.27 -26.19 -19.11
C SER A 156 -21.41 -25.49 -19.83
N ARG A 157 -21.44 -25.60 -21.16
CA ARG A 157 -22.56 -25.09 -21.95
C ARG A 157 -23.61 -26.20 -22.05
N VAL A 158 -24.71 -26.04 -21.33
CA VAL A 158 -25.73 -27.10 -21.26
C VAL A 158 -26.82 -26.77 -22.27
N HIS A 159 -26.87 -27.55 -23.37
CA HIS A 159 -27.92 -27.45 -24.38
C HIS A 159 -29.22 -28.11 -23.89
N LEU A 160 -29.93 -27.39 -23.02
CA LEU A 160 -31.21 -27.81 -22.44
C LEU A 160 -32.37 -27.55 -23.40
N VAL A 161 -32.56 -28.41 -24.40
CA VAL A 161 -33.70 -28.24 -25.29
C VAL A 161 -34.98 -28.81 -24.68
N CYS A 162 -35.75 -27.95 -24.00
CA CYS A 162 -37.11 -28.25 -23.54
C CYS A 162 -38.01 -28.60 -24.74
N SER A 163 -38.47 -29.85 -24.81
CA SER A 163 -39.37 -30.33 -25.86
C SER A 163 -40.81 -29.82 -25.72
N SER A 164 -41.15 -29.06 -24.67
CA SER A 164 -42.54 -28.65 -24.43
C SER A 164 -42.66 -27.46 -23.45
N CYS A 165 -42.63 -26.23 -23.96
CA CYS A 165 -43.46 -25.15 -23.40
C CYS A 165 -43.44 -23.90 -24.29
N GLY A 166 -44.60 -23.57 -24.88
CA GLY A 166 -44.85 -22.28 -25.52
C GLY A 166 -45.05 -21.18 -24.49
N LYS A 167 -43.96 -20.74 -23.85
CA LYS A 167 -43.97 -19.54 -23.00
C LYS A 167 -42.79 -18.64 -23.33
N GLU A 168 -43.14 -17.48 -23.89
CA GLU A 168 -42.29 -16.34 -24.18
C GLU A 168 -41.48 -15.95 -22.94
N SER A 169 -40.15 -16.15 -22.99
CA SER A 169 -39.22 -15.58 -22.01
C SER A 169 -38.69 -14.26 -22.53
N ARG A 170 -39.17 -13.18 -21.91
CA ARG A 170 -38.81 -11.78 -22.14
C ARG A 170 -37.29 -11.59 -22.15
N VAL A 171 -36.77 -11.10 -23.27
CA VAL A 171 -35.36 -10.74 -23.46
C VAL A 171 -35.01 -9.59 -22.52
N LEU A 172 -34.19 -9.84 -21.50
CA LEU A 172 -33.46 -8.78 -20.81
C LEU A 172 -32.11 -8.63 -21.51
N GLN A 173 -32.13 -7.80 -22.57
CA GLN A 173 -30.93 -7.20 -23.12
C GLN A 173 -30.38 -6.20 -22.10
N GLU A 174 -29.16 -6.43 -21.64
CA GLU A 174 -28.07 -5.44 -21.69
C GLU A 174 -26.76 -6.09 -21.24
N PRO A 175 -25.72 -6.17 -22.10
CA PRO A 175 -24.39 -6.50 -21.63
C PRO A 175 -23.81 -5.29 -20.89
N ARG A 176 -23.68 -5.39 -19.56
CA ARG A 176 -22.75 -4.53 -18.82
C ARG A 176 -21.34 -4.88 -19.26
N VAL A 177 -20.81 -3.99 -20.09
CA VAL A 177 -19.37 -3.87 -20.38
C VAL A 177 -18.66 -3.67 -19.03
N LEU A 178 -17.70 -4.56 -18.73
CA LEU A 178 -16.71 -4.35 -17.67
C LEU A 178 -15.54 -3.55 -18.23
#